data_AF-W3XES2-F1
#
_entry.id   AF-W3XES2-F1
#
_cell.length_a   1.000
_cell.length_b   1.000
_cell.length_c   1.000
_cell.angle_alpha   90.00
_cell.angle_beta   90.00
_cell.angle_gamma   90.00
#
_symmetry.space_group_name_H-M   'P 1'
#
loop_
_entity.id
_entity.type
_entity.pdbx_description
1 polymer ?
#
loop_
_entity_poly.entity_id
_entity_poly.type
_entity_poly.pdbx_seq_one_letter_code
_entity_poly.pdbx_strand_id
1 'polypeptide(L)'
;MYSSAILAPLVLYLAGTALATPTPVIPDKRTACAVSVDETVDALGNLAVHYSDNKISLGDQDPTDLFKQVGTKCADAGSCDPNAWTGKGQEPGSPEGLEDVDISMVAHGLYPVWIHNGLYDALMTALSKAVKKETKTYTPSTTCTSSIGCFGSSDKSIDVYTIPDWIAVYWYDPDDCNADPAFMGVQTSVKVEGSSGFCSTFSTLGGALASSIGAPGGAGVVFSLLGLSCSLAGQ
;
A
#
# COMPACT_ATOMS: atom_id res chain seq x y z
N MET A 1 38.69 -87.35 -5.03
CA MET A 1 39.58 -86.42 -5.75
C MET A 1 39.00 -85.03 -5.63
N TYR A 2 39.79 -84.14 -5.04
CA TYR A 2 39.66 -82.68 -4.88
C TYR A 2 38.32 -82.06 -4.47
N SER A 3 38.26 -81.85 -3.15
CA SER A 3 37.52 -80.82 -2.42
C SER A 3 38.05 -79.42 -2.77
N SER A 4 37.19 -78.43 -2.95
CA SER A 4 37.54 -77.00 -2.86
C SER A 4 36.28 -76.18 -2.60
N ALA A 5 36.10 -75.83 -1.33
CA ALA A 5 35.18 -74.81 -0.86
C ALA A 5 35.79 -73.43 -1.15
N ILE A 6 35.00 -72.51 -1.71
CA ILE A 6 35.40 -71.10 -1.87
C ILE A 6 34.47 -70.26 -0.99
N LEU A 7 35.07 -69.70 0.07
CA LEU A 7 34.47 -68.73 0.96
C LEU A 7 34.17 -67.43 0.20
N ALA A 8 32.96 -66.91 0.37
CA ALA A 8 32.59 -65.56 -0.02
C ALA A 8 33.16 -64.54 1.00
N PRO A 9 33.77 -63.42 0.55
CA PRO A 9 34.18 -62.36 1.46
C PRO A 9 32.98 -61.49 1.84
N LEU A 10 32.85 -61.30 3.16
CA LEU A 10 31.95 -60.37 3.84
C LEU A 10 32.32 -58.93 3.41
N VAL A 11 31.39 -58.21 2.78
CA VAL A 11 31.54 -56.77 2.50
C VAL A 11 31.11 -56.00 3.75
N LEU A 12 32.08 -55.45 4.48
CA LEU A 12 31.85 -54.58 5.64
C LEU A 12 31.60 -53.15 5.14
N TYR A 13 30.37 -52.66 5.26
CA TYR A 13 30.02 -51.25 5.03
C TYR A 13 30.52 -50.42 6.23
N LEU A 14 31.64 -49.69 6.07
CA LEU A 14 31.99 -48.60 6.98
C LEU A 14 31.14 -47.38 6.62
N ALA A 15 30.17 -47.05 7.48
CA ALA A 15 29.53 -45.74 7.49
C ALA A 15 30.55 -44.71 8.00
N GLY A 16 31.20 -44.00 7.09
CA GLY A 16 31.98 -42.81 7.43
C GLY A 16 31.04 -41.68 7.82
N THR A 17 31.00 -41.33 9.10
CA THR A 17 30.42 -40.06 9.55
C THR A 17 31.36 -38.93 9.11
N ALA A 18 31.06 -38.33 7.95
CA ALA A 18 31.64 -37.06 7.58
C ALA A 18 31.20 -36.03 8.63
N LEU A 19 32.09 -35.71 9.56
CA LEU A 19 31.99 -34.50 10.36
C LEU A 19 32.01 -33.33 9.37
N ALA A 20 30.83 -32.77 9.10
CA ALA A 20 30.70 -31.51 8.41
C ALA A 20 31.48 -30.47 9.23
N THR A 21 32.70 -30.14 8.79
CA THR A 21 33.36 -28.93 9.26
C THR A 21 32.40 -27.80 8.95
N PRO A 22 32.02 -26.95 9.93
CA PRO A 22 31.24 -25.77 9.62
C PRO A 22 32.07 -24.99 8.61
N THR A 23 31.60 -24.97 7.36
CA THR A 23 32.10 -24.02 6.37
C THR A 23 32.00 -22.67 7.05
N PRO A 24 33.10 -21.90 7.18
CA PRO A 24 32.99 -20.54 7.65
C PRO A 24 31.91 -19.90 6.79
N VAL A 25 30.80 -19.50 7.41
CA VAL A 25 29.80 -18.68 6.76
C VAL A 25 30.56 -17.41 6.44
N ILE A 26 31.05 -17.30 5.20
CA ILE A 26 31.45 -16.03 4.64
C ILE A 26 30.15 -15.22 4.75
N PRO A 27 30.07 -14.19 5.61
CA PRO A 27 28.89 -13.35 5.62
C PRO A 27 28.72 -12.89 4.18
N ASP A 28 27.58 -13.25 3.59
CA ASP A 28 27.29 -12.82 2.24
C ASP A 28 27.37 -11.30 2.27
N LYS A 29 28.29 -10.74 1.48
CA LYS A 29 28.42 -9.28 1.36
C LYS A 29 27.09 -8.63 0.97
N ARG A 30 26.09 -9.41 0.53
CA ARG A 30 24.70 -9.02 0.26
C ARG A 30 23.85 -8.73 1.49
N THR A 31 24.35 -8.92 2.71
CA THR A 31 23.68 -8.47 3.94
C THR A 31 23.92 -6.96 4.17
N ALA A 32 24.08 -6.18 3.10
CA ALA A 32 24.87 -4.95 3.13
C ALA A 32 24.18 -3.80 3.86
N CYS A 33 22.88 -3.59 3.68
CA CYS A 33 22.19 -2.46 4.30
C CYS A 33 20.99 -2.98 5.09
N ALA A 34 21.08 -3.01 6.41
CA ALA A 34 19.92 -3.35 7.26
C ALA A 34 18.95 -2.16 7.25
N VAL A 35 17.96 -2.18 6.36
CA VAL A 35 16.96 -1.11 6.28
C VAL A 35 15.71 -1.50 7.06
N SER A 36 15.29 -0.65 8.01
CA SER A 36 14.00 -0.78 8.69
C SER A 36 12.89 -0.28 7.77
N VAL A 37 12.27 -1.18 7.01
CA VAL A 37 11.24 -0.88 6.02
C VAL A 37 9.99 -1.72 6.24
N ASP A 38 8.84 -1.20 5.80
CA ASP A 38 7.56 -1.91 5.90
C ASP A 38 7.56 -3.16 5.01
N GLU A 39 8.21 -3.08 3.85
CA GLU A 39 8.36 -4.21 2.93
C GLU A 39 9.63 -4.08 2.06
N THR A 40 10.34 -5.19 1.85
CA THR A 40 11.40 -5.31 0.84
C THR A 40 10.80 -5.88 -0.44
N VAL A 41 11.02 -5.22 -1.59
CA VAL A 41 10.28 -5.54 -2.84
C VAL A 41 11.08 -6.40 -3.80
N ASP A 42 12.41 -6.44 -3.68
CA ASP A 42 13.26 -7.22 -4.59
C ASP A 42 13.99 -8.38 -3.89
N ALA A 43 14.33 -9.39 -4.68
CA ALA A 43 15.13 -10.52 -4.23
C ALA A 43 16.58 -10.14 -3.90
N LEU A 44 17.00 -8.94 -4.30
CA LEU A 44 18.34 -8.41 -4.06
C LEU A 44 18.43 -7.65 -2.73
N GLY A 45 17.30 -7.27 -2.12
CA GLY A 45 17.26 -6.54 -0.85
C GLY A 45 17.57 -5.05 -0.97
N ASN A 46 17.65 -4.51 -2.18
CA ASN A 46 18.05 -3.12 -2.44
C ASN A 46 16.84 -2.20 -2.62
N LEU A 47 15.65 -2.76 -2.85
CA LEU A 47 14.41 -2.00 -2.97
C LEU A 47 13.55 -2.16 -1.73
N ALA A 48 13.15 -1.02 -1.18
CA ALA A 48 12.29 -0.97 -0.03
C ALA A 48 11.13 -0.02 -0.22
N VAL A 49 10.00 -0.36 0.41
CA VAL A 49 8.79 0.46 0.39
C VAL A 49 8.46 0.92 1.78
N HIS A 50 8.02 2.18 1.85
CA HIS A 50 7.39 2.76 3.02
C HIS A 50 5.97 3.18 2.67
N TYR A 51 5.05 2.85 3.57
CA TYR A 51 3.66 3.31 3.54
C TYR A 51 3.42 4.20 4.75
N SER A 52 2.58 5.22 4.58
CA SER A 52 1.99 5.87 5.75
C SER A 52 1.01 4.94 6.47
N ASP A 53 0.94 5.08 7.79
CA ASP A 53 -0.14 4.46 8.58
C ASP A 53 -1.51 5.05 8.26
N ASN A 54 -1.55 6.33 7.87
CA ASN A 54 -2.75 7.04 7.48
C ASN A 54 -3.27 6.52 6.15
N LYS A 55 -4.60 6.38 6.06
CA LYS A 55 -5.31 5.96 4.86
C LYS A 55 -6.37 6.98 4.50
N ILE A 56 -6.55 7.16 3.20
CA ILE A 56 -7.47 8.12 2.61
C ILE A 56 -8.35 7.42 1.59
N SER A 57 -9.60 7.87 1.46
CA SER A 57 -10.49 7.39 0.41
C SER A 57 -10.40 8.28 -0.81
N LEU A 58 -10.34 7.67 -1.99
CA LEU A 58 -10.34 8.36 -3.27
C LEU A 58 -11.73 8.35 -3.92
N GLY A 59 -12.77 7.94 -3.20
CA GLY A 59 -14.06 7.65 -3.80
C GLY A 59 -13.93 6.56 -4.88
N ASP A 60 -14.66 6.71 -5.97
CA ASP A 60 -14.65 5.83 -7.13
C ASP A 60 -13.49 6.03 -8.11
N GLN A 61 -12.60 6.97 -7.82
CA GLN A 61 -11.45 7.24 -8.66
C GLN A 61 -10.43 6.09 -8.56
N ASP A 62 -10.14 5.44 -9.69
CA ASP A 62 -9.12 4.38 -9.75
C ASP A 62 -7.73 4.96 -9.39
N PRO A 63 -7.08 4.45 -8.34
CA PRO A 63 -5.76 4.90 -7.92
C PRO A 63 -4.70 4.71 -9.01
N THR A 64 -4.83 3.67 -9.83
CA THR A 64 -3.89 3.36 -10.92
C THR A 64 -3.86 4.47 -11.95
N ASP A 65 -5.02 5.03 -12.28
CA ASP A 65 -5.13 6.10 -13.27
C ASP A 65 -4.54 7.41 -12.76
N LEU A 66 -4.66 7.66 -11.45
CA LEU A 66 -4.03 8.81 -10.81
C LEU A 66 -2.50 8.67 -10.77
N PHE A 67 -2.00 7.50 -10.40
CA PHE A 67 -0.56 7.25 -10.26
C PHE A 67 0.18 7.14 -11.60
N LYS A 68 -0.51 6.90 -12.72
CA LYS A 68 0.09 7.02 -14.07
C LYS A 68 0.70 8.40 -14.31
N GLN A 69 0.19 9.46 -13.67
CA GLN A 69 0.76 10.81 -13.79
C GLN A 69 2.13 10.92 -13.13
N VAL A 70 2.49 10.04 -12.21
CA VAL A 70 3.82 10.04 -11.59
C VAL A 70 4.90 9.84 -12.64
N GLY A 71 4.69 8.94 -13.60
CA GLY A 71 5.64 8.67 -14.67
C GLY A 71 5.95 9.91 -15.53
N THR A 72 4.97 10.80 -15.74
CA THR A 72 5.20 12.06 -16.46
C THR A 72 5.75 13.16 -15.57
N LYS A 73 5.44 13.14 -14.27
CA LYS A 73 5.96 14.09 -13.27
C LYS A 73 7.41 13.81 -12.86
N CYS A 74 7.94 12.63 -13.14
CA CYS A 74 9.24 12.16 -12.66
C CYS A 74 10.26 11.83 -13.79
N ALA A 75 9.94 12.00 -15.07
CA ALA A 75 10.76 11.40 -16.14
C ALA A 75 12.15 12.04 -16.42
N ASP A 76 12.34 13.35 -16.29
CA ASP A 76 13.35 14.03 -17.13
C ASP A 76 14.65 14.48 -16.42
N ALA A 77 14.66 14.66 -15.10
CA ALA A 77 15.78 15.31 -14.41
C ALA A 77 16.41 14.50 -13.26
N GLY A 78 15.96 13.26 -13.06
CA GLY A 78 16.32 12.52 -11.84
C GLY A 78 15.66 13.09 -10.58
N SER A 79 14.60 13.88 -10.76
CA SER A 79 13.78 14.42 -9.69
C SER A 79 12.34 14.55 -10.16
N CYS A 80 11.39 14.48 -9.23
CA CYS A 80 9.99 14.71 -9.53
C CYS A 80 9.59 16.18 -9.46
N ASP A 81 8.64 16.59 -10.29
CA ASP A 81 7.97 17.88 -10.24
C ASP A 81 7.10 17.98 -8.98
N PRO A 82 7.38 18.92 -8.06
CA PRO A 82 6.64 19.07 -6.81
C PRO A 82 5.26 19.73 -7.00
N ASN A 83 4.89 20.12 -8.23
CA ASN A 83 3.58 20.68 -8.47
C ASN A 83 2.49 19.62 -8.35
N ALA A 84 1.50 19.93 -7.52
CA ALA A 84 0.37 19.05 -7.33
C ALA A 84 -0.44 18.86 -8.62
N TRP A 85 -0.98 17.66 -8.82
CA TRP A 85 -2.07 17.41 -9.76
C TRP A 85 -3.33 17.02 -9.01
N THR A 86 -4.48 17.20 -9.66
CA THR A 86 -5.77 16.95 -9.04
C THR A 86 -6.57 15.90 -9.80
N GLY A 87 -7.31 15.09 -9.06
CA GLY A 87 -8.34 14.20 -9.55
C GLY A 87 -9.67 14.51 -8.87
N LYS A 88 -10.76 13.97 -9.41
CA LYS A 88 -12.08 14.02 -8.80
C LYS A 88 -12.60 12.59 -8.68
N GLY A 89 -13.16 12.26 -7.53
CA GLY A 89 -13.89 11.03 -7.29
C GLY A 89 -15.23 11.32 -6.65
N GLN A 90 -16.04 10.28 -6.49
CA GLN A 90 -17.31 10.33 -5.79
C GLN A 90 -17.36 9.26 -4.72
N GLU A 91 -17.90 9.60 -3.55
CA GLU A 91 -18.16 8.61 -2.50
C GLU A 91 -19.55 8.77 -1.89
N PRO A 92 -20.16 7.71 -1.35
CA PRO A 92 -21.39 7.85 -0.57
C PRO A 92 -21.11 8.64 0.72
N GLY A 93 -21.42 9.94 0.71
CA GLY A 93 -21.32 10.81 1.89
C GLY A 93 -22.59 10.82 2.75
N SER A 94 -23.71 10.37 2.18
CA SER A 94 -24.95 10.10 2.91
C SER A 94 -25.65 8.86 2.36
N PRO A 95 -26.60 8.25 3.10
CA PRO A 95 -27.44 7.17 2.57
C PRO A 95 -28.20 7.57 1.29
N GLU A 96 -28.38 8.87 1.07
CA GLU A 96 -29.26 9.46 0.07
C GLU A 96 -28.54 10.01 -1.16
N GLY A 97 -27.19 10.05 -1.18
CA GLY A 97 -26.45 10.70 -2.25
C GLY A 97 -24.93 10.50 -2.22
N LEU A 98 -24.32 10.86 -3.35
CA LEU A 98 -22.88 10.90 -3.53
C LEU A 98 -22.36 12.30 -3.20
N GLU A 99 -21.18 12.36 -2.59
CA GLU A 99 -20.40 13.57 -2.38
C GLU A 99 -19.18 13.57 -3.29
N ASP A 100 -18.82 14.75 -3.79
CA ASP A 100 -17.63 14.93 -4.62
C ASP A 100 -16.38 14.99 -3.74
N VAL A 101 -15.36 14.25 -4.16
CA VAL A 101 -14.08 14.09 -3.49
C VAL A 101 -13.01 14.69 -4.38
N ASP A 102 -12.44 15.81 -3.96
CA ASP A 102 -11.29 16.44 -4.61
C ASP A 102 -10.00 15.80 -4.10
N ILE A 103 -9.27 15.18 -5.02
CA ILE A 103 -8.02 14.48 -4.74
C ILE A 103 -6.88 15.36 -5.22
N SER A 104 -5.87 15.59 -4.39
CA SER A 104 -4.66 16.31 -4.75
C SER A 104 -3.43 15.49 -4.41
N MET A 105 -2.54 15.35 -5.38
CA MET A 105 -1.37 14.49 -5.29
C MET A 105 -0.11 15.24 -5.65
N VAL A 106 0.98 14.93 -4.96
CA VAL A 106 2.31 15.51 -5.18
C VAL A 106 3.31 14.37 -5.32
N ALA A 107 4.14 14.42 -6.35
CA ALA A 107 5.20 13.45 -6.56
C ALA A 107 6.49 13.98 -5.94
N HIS A 108 7.23 13.09 -5.32
CA HIS A 108 8.53 13.38 -4.73
C HIS A 108 9.52 12.36 -5.25
N GLY A 109 10.75 12.80 -5.49
CA GLY A 109 11.80 11.86 -5.81
C GLY A 109 13.10 12.55 -6.12
N LEU A 110 14.17 11.82 -5.83
CA LEU A 110 15.54 12.16 -6.17
C LEU A 110 16.26 10.85 -6.50
N TYR A 111 16.71 10.71 -7.74
CA TYR A 111 17.33 9.49 -8.24
C TYR A 111 18.17 9.74 -9.49
N PRO A 112 19.17 8.89 -9.75
CA PRO A 112 19.77 8.80 -11.08
C PRO A 112 18.73 8.39 -12.14
N VAL A 113 18.74 9.03 -13.32
CA VAL A 113 17.77 8.78 -14.39
C VAL A 113 17.71 7.29 -14.80
N TRP A 114 18.82 6.56 -14.71
CA TRP A 114 18.90 5.15 -15.11
C TRP A 114 18.07 4.19 -14.24
N ILE A 115 17.73 4.55 -13.00
CA ILE A 115 16.83 3.75 -12.13
C ILE A 115 15.36 4.20 -12.16
N HIS A 116 15.04 5.26 -12.90
CA HIS A 116 13.68 5.83 -12.92
C HIS A 116 12.60 4.77 -13.13
N ASN A 117 12.74 3.95 -14.18
CA ASN A 117 11.72 2.95 -14.53
C ASN A 117 11.58 1.88 -13.45
N GLY A 118 12.70 1.45 -12.84
CA GLY A 118 12.66 0.47 -11.75
C GLY A 118 11.96 1.01 -10.50
N LEU A 119 12.20 2.28 -10.15
CA LEU A 119 11.52 2.95 -9.04
C LEU A 119 10.03 3.14 -9.33
N TYR A 120 9.67 3.54 -10.55
CA TYR A 120 8.28 3.71 -10.96
C TYR A 120 7.51 2.38 -10.95
N ASP A 121 8.09 1.31 -11.51
CA ASP A 121 7.46 -0.02 -11.52
C ASP A 121 7.28 -0.58 -10.10
N ALA A 122 8.28 -0.38 -9.24
CA ALA A 122 8.19 -0.74 -7.84
C ALA A 122 7.11 0.07 -7.10
N LEU A 123 6.96 1.36 -7.42
CA LEU A 123 5.93 2.22 -6.82
C LEU A 123 4.53 1.79 -7.27
N MET A 124 4.34 1.47 -8.54
CA MET A 124 3.07 0.93 -9.05
C MET A 124 2.75 -0.44 -8.44
N THR A 125 3.77 -1.27 -8.22
CA THR A 125 3.61 -2.55 -7.52
C THR A 125 3.21 -2.34 -6.06
N ALA A 126 3.88 -1.43 -5.35
CA ALA A 126 3.55 -1.06 -3.98
C ALA A 126 2.11 -0.54 -3.86
N LEU A 127 1.70 0.35 -4.78
CA LEU A 127 0.33 0.83 -4.88
C LEU A 127 -0.64 -0.33 -5.02
N SER A 128 -0.42 -1.24 -5.97
CA SER A 128 -1.34 -2.35 -6.23
C SER A 128 -1.55 -3.27 -5.01
N LYS A 129 -0.55 -3.40 -4.13
CA LYS A 129 -0.64 -4.14 -2.87
C LYS A 129 -1.37 -3.37 -1.78
N ALA A 130 -1.23 -2.04 -1.76
CA ALA A 130 -1.79 -1.18 -0.73
C ALA A 130 -3.25 -0.77 -0.98
N VAL A 131 -3.69 -0.79 -2.25
CA VAL A 131 -5.06 -0.43 -2.64
C VAL A 131 -6.06 -1.40 -2.03
N LYS A 132 -7.04 -0.84 -1.32
CA LYS A 132 -8.25 -1.54 -0.90
C LYS A 132 -9.42 -1.06 -1.73
N LYS A 133 -10.23 -2.00 -2.20
CA LYS A 133 -11.46 -1.75 -2.95
C LYS A 133 -12.65 -2.28 -2.16
N GLU A 134 -13.65 -1.43 -1.94
CA GLU A 134 -14.88 -1.78 -1.24
C GLU A 134 -16.10 -1.32 -2.06
N THR A 135 -17.04 -2.21 -2.30
CA THR A 135 -18.31 -1.84 -2.94
C THR A 135 -19.27 -1.33 -1.88
N LYS A 136 -19.67 -0.05 -1.97
CA LYS A 136 -20.65 0.59 -1.10
C LYS A 136 -21.99 0.74 -1.80
N THR A 137 -23.07 0.58 -1.06
CA THR A 137 -24.44 0.80 -1.55
C THR A 137 -24.99 2.12 -1.03
N TYR A 138 -25.69 2.86 -1.87
CA TYR A 138 -26.44 4.06 -1.50
C TYR A 138 -27.81 4.04 -2.16
N THR A 139 -28.80 4.66 -1.54
CA THR A 139 -30.17 4.71 -2.04
C THR A 139 -30.45 6.16 -2.46
N PRO A 140 -30.42 6.50 -3.75
CA PRO A 140 -30.60 7.89 -4.18
C PRO A 140 -31.91 8.47 -3.64
N SER A 141 -31.86 9.65 -3.02
CA SER A 141 -33.06 10.38 -2.62
C SER A 141 -33.90 10.70 -3.87
N THR A 142 -35.13 10.19 -3.91
CA THR A 142 -36.09 10.56 -4.96
C THR A 142 -36.95 11.69 -4.42
N THR A 143 -36.74 12.92 -4.89
CA THR A 143 -37.60 14.05 -4.53
C THR A 143 -38.92 13.93 -5.29
N CYS A 144 -39.90 13.23 -4.71
CA CYS A 144 -41.21 13.09 -5.30
C CYS A 144 -41.99 14.40 -5.19
N THR A 145 -42.00 15.18 -6.26
CA THR A 145 -42.75 16.44 -6.35
C THR A 145 -44.21 16.26 -6.81
N SER A 146 -44.63 15.03 -7.14
CA SER A 146 -45.98 14.75 -7.65
C SER A 146 -46.65 13.57 -6.93
N SER A 147 -47.97 13.66 -6.74
CA SER A 147 -48.82 12.67 -6.06
C SER A 147 -49.12 11.41 -6.89
N ILE A 148 -48.37 11.16 -7.96
CA ILE A 148 -48.56 10.05 -8.90
C ILE A 148 -47.33 9.14 -8.79
N GLY A 149 -47.34 8.28 -7.77
CA GLY A 149 -46.44 7.14 -7.63
C GLY A 149 -44.94 7.46 -7.58
N CYS A 150 -44.36 7.52 -6.39
CA CYS A 150 -42.92 7.32 -6.25
C CYS A 150 -42.59 5.88 -6.70
N PHE A 151 -41.96 5.73 -7.86
CA PHE A 151 -41.20 4.51 -8.12
C PHE A 151 -40.05 4.49 -7.11
N GLY A 152 -40.05 3.50 -6.21
CA GLY A 152 -39.08 3.44 -5.12
C GLY A 152 -37.64 3.53 -5.63
N SER A 153 -36.82 4.37 -4.98
CA SER A 153 -35.39 4.42 -5.23
C SER A 153 -34.81 3.01 -5.11
N SER A 154 -34.15 2.53 -6.16
CA SER A 154 -33.40 1.28 -6.08
C SER A 154 -32.00 1.58 -5.56
N ASP A 155 -31.49 0.68 -4.71
CA ASP A 155 -30.11 0.76 -4.22
C ASP A 155 -29.14 0.74 -5.40
N LYS A 156 -28.17 1.64 -5.35
CA LYS A 156 -27.06 1.72 -6.29
C LYS A 156 -25.78 1.34 -5.57
N SER A 157 -24.86 0.71 -6.30
CA SER A 157 -23.54 0.36 -5.80
C SER A 157 -22.47 1.21 -6.47
N ILE A 158 -21.45 1.57 -5.71
CA ILE A 158 -20.25 2.26 -6.18
C ILE A 158 -19.03 1.61 -5.55
N ASP A 159 -17.99 1.41 -6.35
CA ASP A 159 -16.72 0.93 -5.84
C ASP A 159 -15.93 2.10 -5.27
N VAL A 160 -15.43 1.95 -4.05
CA VAL A 160 -14.65 2.97 -3.36
C VAL A 160 -13.25 2.44 -3.09
N TYR A 161 -12.25 3.26 -3.42
CA TYR A 161 -10.84 2.93 -3.26
C TYR A 161 -10.27 3.64 -2.03
N THR A 162 -9.42 2.94 -1.30
CA THR A 162 -8.66 3.46 -0.16
C THR A 162 -7.18 3.13 -0.33
N ILE A 163 -6.33 4.13 -0.14
CA ILE A 163 -4.87 4.01 -0.23
C ILE A 163 -4.19 4.70 0.96
N PRO A 164 -2.90 4.40 1.24
CA PRO A 164 -2.09 5.22 2.11
C PRO A 164 -1.99 6.68 1.61
N ASP A 165 -1.93 7.66 2.52
CA ASP A 165 -1.73 9.06 2.16
C ASP A 165 -0.30 9.34 1.64
N TRP A 166 0.64 8.44 1.92
CA TRP A 166 1.99 8.46 1.39
C TRP A 166 2.48 7.06 1.03
N ILE A 167 3.08 6.93 -0.14
CA ILE A 167 3.79 5.73 -0.58
C ILE A 167 5.13 6.17 -1.15
N ALA A 168 6.23 5.57 -0.70
CA ALA A 168 7.55 5.81 -1.28
C ALA A 168 8.34 4.51 -1.45
N VAL A 169 9.11 4.45 -2.53
CA VAL A 169 10.08 3.41 -2.82
C VAL A 169 11.47 4.00 -2.72
N TYR A 170 12.35 3.26 -2.07
CA TYR A 170 13.76 3.60 -1.88
C TYR A 170 14.61 2.53 -2.52
N TRP A 171 15.66 2.96 -3.21
CA TRP A 171 16.71 2.13 -3.74
C TRP A 171 18.02 2.44 -3.00
N TYR A 172 18.59 1.41 -2.41
CA TYR A 172 19.86 1.44 -1.70
C TYR A 172 20.96 0.90 -2.61
N ASP A 173 22.05 1.66 -2.74
CA ASP A 173 23.20 1.20 -3.50
C ASP A 173 23.88 0.04 -2.73
N PRO A 174 23.97 -1.16 -3.32
CA PRO A 174 24.60 -2.30 -2.65
C PRO A 174 26.10 -2.09 -2.38
N ASP A 175 26.74 -1.18 -3.11
CA ASP A 175 28.16 -0.86 -2.95
C ASP A 175 28.40 0.28 -1.94
N ASP A 176 27.36 1.04 -1.56
CA ASP A 176 27.45 2.13 -0.58
C ASP A 176 26.18 2.29 0.30
N CYS A 177 26.14 1.55 1.40
CA CYS A 177 25.02 1.57 2.34
C CYS A 177 24.90 2.83 3.20
N ASN A 178 25.90 3.72 3.20
CA ASN A 178 25.84 4.96 3.97
C ASN A 178 25.41 6.15 3.12
N ALA A 179 25.23 5.94 1.80
CA ALA A 179 24.67 6.95 0.91
C ALA A 179 23.17 7.16 1.18
N ASP A 180 22.70 8.38 0.97
CA ASP A 180 21.28 8.66 0.97
C ASP A 180 20.60 7.86 -0.16
N PRO A 181 19.55 7.08 0.15
CA PRO A 181 18.90 6.24 -0.85
C PRO A 181 18.22 7.10 -1.92
N ALA A 182 18.32 6.64 -3.16
CA ALA A 182 17.51 7.20 -4.23
C ALA A 182 16.05 6.81 -4.01
N PHE A 183 15.10 7.69 -4.28
CA PHE A 183 13.71 7.42 -3.92
C PHE A 183 12.70 8.04 -4.87
N MET A 184 11.52 7.42 -4.95
CA MET A 184 10.34 7.94 -5.65
C MET A 184 9.12 7.69 -4.79
N GLY A 185 8.29 8.69 -4.59
CA GLY A 185 7.09 8.59 -3.77
C GLY A 185 6.02 9.59 -4.14
N VAL A 186 4.85 9.40 -3.54
CA VAL A 186 3.67 10.19 -3.81
C VAL A 186 2.95 10.48 -2.52
N GLN A 187 2.68 11.77 -2.29
CA GLN A 187 1.73 12.22 -1.28
C GLN A 187 0.36 12.38 -1.92
N THR A 188 -0.66 11.93 -1.22
CA THR A 188 -2.05 12.14 -1.62
C THR A 188 -2.81 12.81 -0.49
N SER A 189 -3.61 13.79 -0.83
CA SER A 189 -4.47 14.54 0.07
C SER A 189 -5.86 14.63 -0.54
N VAL A 190 -6.89 14.66 0.32
CA VAL A 190 -8.28 14.60 -0.10
C VAL A 190 -9.06 15.70 0.59
N LYS A 191 -9.94 16.37 -0.16
CA LYS A 191 -10.91 17.34 0.32
C LYS A 191 -12.29 16.90 -0.14
N VAL A 192 -13.23 16.80 0.80
CA VAL A 192 -14.64 16.52 0.49
C VAL A 192 -15.40 17.84 0.48
N GLU A 193 -16.01 18.18 -0.66
CA GLU A 193 -16.80 19.40 -0.77
C GLU A 193 -18.21 19.17 -0.19
N GLY A 194 -18.68 20.08 0.69
CA GLY A 194 -20.02 20.00 1.32
C GLY A 194 -20.06 19.72 2.84
N SER A 195 -18.93 19.83 3.53
CA SER A 195 -18.76 19.35 4.91
C SER A 195 -19.39 20.22 6.02
N SER A 196 -20.68 20.02 6.29
CA SER A 196 -21.18 20.02 7.68
C SER A 196 -21.21 18.62 8.32
N GLY A 197 -20.88 17.57 7.54
CA GLY A 197 -20.99 16.16 7.93
C GLY A 197 -19.68 15.34 7.92
N PHE A 198 -18.52 15.96 7.67
CA PHE A 198 -17.24 15.21 7.59
C PHE A 198 -16.96 14.39 8.87
N CYS A 199 -17.36 14.91 10.03
CA CYS A 199 -17.24 14.20 11.29
C CYS A 199 -18.21 13.02 11.44
N SER A 200 -19.43 13.08 10.88
CA SER A 200 -20.35 11.94 10.89
C SER A 200 -19.93 10.88 9.88
N THR A 201 -19.44 11.30 8.71
CA THR A 201 -19.00 10.39 7.65
C THR A 201 -17.71 9.68 8.04
N PHE A 202 -16.74 10.39 8.64
CA PHE A 202 -15.50 9.77 9.12
C PHE A 202 -15.70 8.89 10.37
N SER A 203 -16.63 9.22 11.27
CA SER A 203 -16.97 8.31 12.38
C SER A 203 -17.75 7.06 11.91
N THR A 204 -18.57 7.18 10.86
CA THR A 204 -19.28 6.03 10.27
C THR A 204 -18.33 5.15 9.44
N LEU A 205 -17.45 5.73 8.62
CA LEU A 205 -16.37 5.01 7.94
C LEU A 205 -15.36 4.41 8.92
N GLY A 206 -15.01 5.14 9.99
CA GLY A 206 -14.14 4.64 11.06
C GLY A 206 -14.72 3.42 11.77
N GLY A 207 -16.04 3.37 11.96
CA GLY A 207 -16.75 2.20 12.49
C GLY A 207 -16.72 0.98 11.55
N ALA A 208 -16.81 1.21 10.24
CA ALA A 208 -16.71 0.14 9.24
C ALA A 208 -15.27 -0.41 9.10
N LEU A 209 -14.26 0.47 9.19
CA LEU A 209 -12.84 0.10 9.11
C LEU A 209 -12.31 -0.53 10.40
N ALA A 210 -12.90 -0.22 11.57
CA ALA A 210 -12.59 -0.90 12.82
C ALA A 210 -12.95 -2.39 12.81
N SER A 211 -13.86 -2.81 11.93
CA SER A 211 -14.33 -4.20 11.82
C SER A 211 -13.51 -5.07 10.85
N SER A 212 -12.68 -4.45 9.98
CA SER A 212 -11.88 -5.17 8.97
C SER A 212 -10.40 -5.33 9.34
N ILE A 213 -9.96 -4.74 10.45
CA ILE A 213 -8.62 -4.92 11.00
C ILE A 213 -8.72 -5.82 12.23
N GLY A 214 -8.84 -7.12 11.99
CA GLY A 214 -8.60 -8.17 12.99
C GLY A 214 -7.12 -8.27 13.32
N ALA A 215 -6.50 -7.19 13.80
CA ALA A 215 -5.13 -7.21 14.31
C ALA A 215 -5.17 -7.58 15.81
N PRO A 216 -4.64 -8.75 16.22
CA PRO A 216 -4.48 -9.08 17.63
C PRO A 216 -3.33 -8.24 18.19
N GLY A 217 -3.64 -7.01 18.63
CA GLY A 217 -2.68 -6.15 19.33
C GLY A 217 -2.93 -4.66 19.17
N GLY A 218 -3.72 -4.07 20.07
CA GLY A 218 -3.35 -2.80 20.70
C GLY A 218 -3.55 -1.46 19.96
N ALA A 219 -4.20 -1.36 18.81
CA ALA A 219 -4.43 -0.06 18.13
C ALA A 219 -5.65 0.75 18.63
N GLY A 220 -6.03 0.60 19.91
CA GLY A 220 -7.25 1.20 20.48
C GLY A 220 -7.17 2.66 20.93
N VAL A 221 -6.07 3.37 20.67
CA VAL A 221 -5.83 4.70 21.29
C VAL A 221 -5.73 5.85 20.29
N VAL A 222 -5.54 5.58 18.98
CA VAL A 222 -5.37 6.65 17.98
C VAL A 222 -6.71 7.17 17.44
N PHE A 223 -7.75 6.34 17.37
CA PHE A 223 -9.10 6.79 16.98
C PHE A 223 -9.79 7.67 18.05
N SER A 224 -9.35 7.59 19.30
CA SER A 224 -9.91 8.41 20.40
C SER A 224 -9.53 9.89 20.31
N LEU A 225 -8.39 10.23 19.67
CA LEU A 225 -7.95 11.63 19.53
C LEU A 225 -8.63 12.34 18.35
N LEU A 226 -8.89 11.65 17.24
CA LEU A 226 -9.60 12.22 16.09
C LEU A 226 -11.11 12.38 16.36
N GLY A 227 -11.69 11.52 17.21
CA GLY A 227 -13.07 11.71 17.70
C GLY A 227 -13.24 12.96 18.58
N LEU A 228 -12.19 13.35 19.34
CA LEU A 228 -12.20 14.55 20.18
C LEU A 228 -12.14 15.85 19.36
N SER A 229 -11.42 15.88 18.24
CA SER A 229 -11.41 17.04 17.33
C SER A 229 -12.76 17.28 16.64
N CYS A 230 -13.53 16.22 16.42
CA CYS A 230 -14.87 16.33 15.83
C CYS A 230 -15.96 16.73 16.83
N SER A 231 -15.81 16.37 18.11
CA SER A 231 -16.71 16.84 19.18
C SER A 231 -16.49 18.33 19.51
N LEU A 232 -15.26 18.84 19.35
CA LEU A 232 -14.93 20.25 19.61
C LEU A 232 -15.30 21.21 18.48
N ALA A 233 -15.39 20.74 17.23
CA ALA A 233 -15.73 21.57 16.07
C ALA A 233 -17.25 21.78 15.88
N GLY A 234 -18.09 21.21 16.76
CA GLY A 234 -19.55 21.28 16.71
C GLY A 234 -20.22 22.11 17.82
N GLN A 235 -19.49 22.99 18.51
CA GLN A 235 -20.07 24.03 19.39
C GLN A 235 -19.99 25.41 18.76
#